data_AF-A0AA44QBZ9-F1
#
_entry.id   AF-A0AA44QBZ9-F1
#
_cell.length_a   1.000
_cell.length_b   1.000
_cell.length_c   1.000
_cell.angle_alpha   90.00
_cell.angle_beta   90.00
_cell.angle_gamma   90.00
#
_symmetry.space_group_name_H-M   'P 1'
#
loop_
_entity.id
_entity.type
_entity.pdbx_description
1 polymer ?
#
loop_
_entity_poly.entity_id
_entity_poly.type
_entity_poly.pdbx_seq_one_letter_code
_entity_poly.pdbx_strand_id
1 'polypeptide(L)'
;MGTIDILGSCVTRDAFKYDEENIFKINQYYARSSLISIYSKPVNVTLNDINLESNFQKRMVYNDLTSAFRKYIKNKTGDYLLIDFIDERMSVLKSGDSYVTRSREFINSKSNLKGTLLTGSEKLNKWKQSALVFSEEISKCFNVDKIILHKALWKEQYITKDGDIKTFEDKTIAEHNELLMQYYSFIEENLKGIKTIQLDDFHASEAHIWSLAPYHYQDEYYIEFMKQLKSLTKNN
;
A
#
# COMPACT_ATOMS: atom_id res chain seq x y z
N MET A 1 23.27 5.75 3.03
CA MET A 1 22.08 4.92 2.77
C MET A 1 20.86 5.82 2.91
N GLY A 2 20.09 5.98 1.84
CA GLY A 2 18.87 6.79 1.84
C GLY A 2 17.76 6.09 2.62
N THR A 3 17.00 6.83 3.40
CA THR A 3 15.88 6.31 4.19
C THR A 3 14.57 6.39 3.43
N ILE A 4 13.82 5.29 3.41
CA ILE A 4 12.53 5.20 2.72
C ILE A 4 11.43 4.93 3.73
N ASP A 5 10.40 5.77 3.72
CA ASP A 5 9.11 5.42 4.30
C ASP A 5 8.19 4.84 3.24
N ILE A 6 7.43 3.80 3.60
CA ILE A 6 6.50 3.14 2.70
C ILE A 6 5.10 3.22 3.30
N LEU A 7 4.16 3.80 2.56
CA LEU A 7 2.72 3.65 2.77
C LEU A 7 2.17 2.80 1.63
N GLY A 8 1.88 1.54 1.87
CA GLY A 8 1.45 0.67 0.78
C GLY A 8 1.37 -0.77 1.20
N SER A 9 1.84 -1.67 0.34
CA SER A 9 1.69 -3.10 0.50
C SER A 9 3.03 -3.84 0.41
N CYS A 10 2.95 -5.16 0.53
CA CYS A 10 4.11 -6.03 0.34
C CYS A 10 4.69 -5.92 -1.08
N VAL A 11 3.86 -5.51 -2.06
CA VAL A 11 4.28 -5.34 -3.45
C VAL A 11 5.41 -4.31 -3.56
N THR A 12 5.32 -3.19 -2.86
CA THR A 12 6.42 -2.20 -2.83
C THR A 12 7.55 -2.63 -1.90
N ARG A 13 7.21 -3.10 -0.69
CA ARG A 13 8.23 -3.46 0.33
C ARG A 13 9.17 -4.57 -0.17
N ASP A 14 8.66 -5.57 -0.86
CA ASP A 14 9.47 -6.73 -1.25
C ASP A 14 10.48 -6.43 -2.34
N ALA A 15 10.31 -5.34 -3.09
CA ALA A 15 11.33 -4.85 -4.02
C ALA A 15 12.66 -4.52 -3.34
N PHE A 16 12.66 -4.17 -2.05
CA PHE A 16 13.87 -3.89 -1.28
C PHE A 16 14.77 -5.10 -1.05
N LYS A 17 14.29 -6.33 -1.32
CA LYS A 17 15.14 -7.53 -1.33
C LYS A 17 16.13 -7.53 -2.49
N TYR A 18 15.85 -6.76 -3.53
CA TYR A 18 16.65 -6.63 -4.74
C TYR A 18 17.57 -5.39 -4.70
N ASP A 19 17.67 -4.71 -3.55
CA ASP A 19 18.67 -3.67 -3.33
C ASP A 19 20.02 -4.27 -2.90
N GLU A 20 20.69 -4.97 -3.81
CA GLU A 20 21.95 -5.68 -3.55
C GLU A 20 23.06 -4.77 -3.00
N GLU A 21 23.04 -3.50 -3.39
CA GLU A 21 24.02 -2.48 -2.98
C GLU A 21 23.71 -1.87 -1.60
N ASN A 22 22.58 -2.23 -0.96
CA ASN A 22 22.11 -1.66 0.30
C ASN A 22 22.12 -0.12 0.30
N ILE A 23 21.67 0.48 -0.81
CA ILE A 23 21.60 1.94 -0.98
C ILE A 23 20.46 2.51 -0.13
N PHE A 24 19.43 1.72 0.14
CA PHE A 24 18.24 2.13 0.88
C PHE A 24 18.05 1.38 2.19
N LYS A 25 17.46 2.08 3.16
CA LYS A 25 16.95 1.53 4.41
C LYS A 25 15.47 1.83 4.51
N ILE A 26 14.65 0.80 4.69
CA ILE A 26 13.25 1.00 5.08
C ILE A 26 13.25 1.56 6.51
N ASN A 27 12.80 2.80 6.66
CA ASN A 27 12.70 3.49 7.94
C ASN A 27 11.37 3.13 8.60
N GLN A 28 10.24 3.42 7.94
CA GLN A 28 8.92 2.97 8.38
C GLN A 28 8.14 2.29 7.27
N TYR A 29 7.30 1.33 7.67
CA TYR A 29 6.40 0.62 6.77
C TYR A 29 4.99 0.56 7.34
N TYR A 30 4.08 1.27 6.69
CA TYR A 30 2.66 1.32 6.98
C TYR A 30 1.92 0.56 5.91
N ALA A 31 1.37 -0.59 6.29
CA ALA A 31 0.61 -1.45 5.40
C ALA A 31 -0.63 -1.96 6.11
N ARG A 32 -1.56 -2.52 5.31
CA ARG A 32 -2.90 -2.93 5.73
C ARG A 32 -3.75 -1.75 6.20
N SER A 33 -3.51 -0.56 5.66
CA SER A 33 -4.22 0.66 6.01
C SER A 33 -4.71 1.41 4.79
N SER A 34 -6.02 1.45 4.62
CA SER A 34 -6.71 2.32 3.67
C SER A 34 -6.56 3.78 4.10
N LEU A 35 -6.47 4.69 3.13
CA LEU A 35 -6.53 6.14 3.39
C LEU A 35 -7.80 6.52 4.16
N ILE A 36 -8.91 5.79 3.97
CA ILE A 36 -10.15 5.99 4.73
C ILE A 36 -9.92 5.79 6.23
N SER A 37 -9.20 4.74 6.61
CA SER A 37 -8.91 4.46 8.03
C SER A 37 -7.91 5.46 8.59
N ILE A 38 -6.83 5.74 7.84
CA ILE A 38 -5.78 6.69 8.22
C ILE A 38 -6.33 8.09 8.53
N TYR A 39 -7.35 8.54 7.80
CA TYR A 39 -7.97 9.86 7.97
C TYR A 39 -9.28 9.84 8.76
N SER A 40 -9.62 8.71 9.38
CA SER A 40 -10.77 8.61 10.28
C SER A 40 -10.42 8.97 11.73
N LYS A 41 -11.44 8.95 12.62
CA LYS A 41 -11.24 9.07 14.07
C LYS A 41 -10.46 7.83 14.56
N PRO A 42 -9.33 8.01 15.26
CA PRO A 42 -8.58 6.88 15.81
C PRO A 42 -9.41 6.12 16.85
N VAL A 43 -9.28 4.79 16.85
CA VAL A 43 -9.80 3.93 17.90
C VAL A 43 -8.87 3.99 19.11
N ASN A 44 -9.45 4.11 20.31
CA ASN A 44 -8.69 4.09 21.56
C ASN A 44 -8.28 2.66 21.91
N VAL A 45 -7.10 2.25 21.48
CA VAL A 45 -6.50 0.94 21.75
C VAL A 45 -5.00 1.07 22.00
N THR A 46 -4.45 0.08 22.69
CA THR A 46 -3.02 -0.15 22.90
C THR A 46 -2.58 -1.40 22.14
N LEU A 47 -1.26 -1.60 22.00
CA LEU A 47 -0.73 -2.83 21.41
C LEU A 47 -1.13 -4.10 22.18
N ASN A 48 -1.36 -3.98 23.50
CA ASN A 48 -1.74 -5.11 24.34
C ASN A 48 -3.18 -5.58 24.09
N ASP A 49 -4.02 -4.73 23.51
CA ASP A 49 -5.40 -5.07 23.18
C ASP A 49 -5.51 -5.94 21.90
N ILE A 50 -4.41 -6.11 21.17
CA ILE A 50 -4.37 -6.82 19.89
C ILE A 50 -3.79 -8.22 20.10
N ASN A 51 -4.66 -9.22 20.14
CA ASN A 51 -4.27 -10.60 20.38
C ASN A 51 -3.83 -11.32 19.10
N LEU A 52 -2.57 -11.14 18.72
CA LEU A 52 -1.91 -11.86 17.63
C LEU A 52 -0.51 -12.32 18.06
N GLU A 53 -0.05 -13.47 17.58
CA GLU A 53 1.29 -13.98 17.93
C GLU A 53 2.40 -13.13 17.30
N SER A 54 2.22 -12.74 16.03
CA SER A 54 3.21 -11.95 15.31
C SER A 54 3.21 -10.48 15.73
N ASN A 55 4.33 -10.02 16.30
CA ASN A 55 4.55 -8.60 16.62
C ASN A 55 4.40 -7.68 15.40
N PHE A 56 4.76 -8.16 14.22
CA PHE A 56 4.58 -7.41 12.98
C PHE A 56 3.09 -7.23 12.65
N GLN A 57 2.30 -8.31 12.68
CA GLN A 57 0.86 -8.24 12.43
C GLN A 57 0.14 -7.41 13.50
N LYS A 58 0.53 -7.51 14.78
CA LYS A 58 0.04 -6.64 15.86
C LYS A 58 0.22 -5.16 15.52
N ARG A 59 1.43 -4.79 15.07
CA ARG A 59 1.73 -3.40 14.68
C ARG A 59 0.90 -2.93 13.49
N MET A 60 0.64 -3.78 12.50
CA MET A 60 -0.20 -3.41 11.35
C MET A 60 -1.62 -3.04 11.79
N VAL A 61 -2.24 -3.90 12.60
CA VAL A 61 -3.58 -3.64 13.15
C VAL A 61 -3.59 -2.39 14.02
N TYR A 62 -2.59 -2.23 14.88
CA TYR A 62 -2.47 -1.04 15.73
C TYR A 62 -2.32 0.24 14.92
N ASN A 63 -1.47 0.23 13.89
CA ASN A 63 -1.20 1.40 13.06
C ASN A 63 -2.45 1.86 12.30
N ASP A 64 -3.23 0.91 11.79
CA ASP A 64 -4.52 1.18 11.15
C ASP A 64 -5.51 1.80 12.15
N LEU A 65 -5.76 1.11 13.26
CA LEU A 65 -6.72 1.53 14.29
C LEU A 65 -6.40 2.90 14.89
N THR A 66 -5.12 3.26 15.00
CA THR A 66 -4.69 4.49 15.68
C THR A 66 -4.30 5.64 14.73
N SER A 67 -4.52 5.47 13.43
CA SER A 67 -4.12 6.42 12.39
C SER A 67 -2.64 6.81 12.48
N ALA A 68 -1.77 5.82 12.75
CA ALA A 68 -0.38 6.05 13.13
C ALA A 68 0.43 6.74 12.02
N PHE A 69 0.18 6.40 10.75
CA PHE A 69 0.85 7.04 9.61
C PHE A 69 0.63 8.57 9.61
N ARG A 70 -0.63 9.00 9.78
CA ARG A 70 -1.00 10.42 9.79
C ARG A 70 -0.29 11.21 10.89
N LYS A 71 -0.08 10.60 12.05
CA LYS A 71 0.68 11.21 13.16
C LYS A 71 2.18 11.25 12.87
N TYR A 72 2.68 10.20 12.24
CA TYR A 72 4.09 10.04 11.93
C TYR A 72 4.57 11.10 10.94
N ILE A 73 3.89 11.26 9.79
CA ILE A 73 4.30 12.20 8.72
C ILE A 73 4.39 13.67 9.17
N LYS A 74 3.69 14.05 10.25
CA LYS A 74 3.72 15.41 10.80
C LYS A 74 4.96 15.71 11.65
N ASN A 75 5.68 14.69 12.10
CA ASN A 75 6.75 14.83 13.09
C ASN A 75 8.09 14.29 12.60
N LYS A 76 8.08 13.22 11.80
CA LYS A 76 9.29 12.53 11.31
C LYS A 76 9.01 11.92 9.94
N THR A 77 9.99 12.00 9.06
CA THR A 77 9.92 11.46 7.71
C THR A 77 11.29 10.96 7.28
N GLY A 78 11.33 9.93 6.45
CA GLY A 78 12.50 9.48 5.71
C GLY A 78 12.80 10.41 4.53
N ASP A 79 13.91 10.14 3.83
CA ASP A 79 14.35 10.93 2.68
C ASP A 79 13.38 10.86 1.49
N TYR A 80 12.67 9.74 1.34
CA TYR A 80 11.62 9.54 0.34
C TYR A 80 10.40 8.83 0.92
N LEU A 81 9.23 9.12 0.34
CA LEU A 81 7.98 8.41 0.62
C LEU A 81 7.55 7.62 -0.61
N LEU A 82 7.46 6.30 -0.47
CA LEU A 82 6.91 5.39 -1.47
C LEU A 82 5.44 5.07 -1.15
N ILE A 83 4.57 5.18 -2.16
CA ILE A 83 3.13 4.97 -2.02
C ILE A 83 2.64 3.93 -3.04
N ASP A 84 1.85 2.96 -2.61
CA ASP A 84 1.02 2.12 -3.51
C ASP A 84 -0.38 1.90 -2.92
N PHE A 85 -1.34 1.51 -3.76
CA PHE A 85 -2.74 1.34 -3.35
C PHE A 85 -3.26 -0.10 -3.43
N ILE A 86 -2.38 -1.11 -3.48
CA ILE A 86 -2.82 -2.52 -3.55
C ILE A 86 -3.62 -2.92 -2.30
N ASP A 87 -3.31 -2.35 -1.13
CA ASP A 87 -4.05 -2.61 0.12
C ASP A 87 -5.44 -1.96 0.16
N GLU A 88 -5.75 -1.01 -0.75
CA GLU A 88 -7.10 -0.45 -0.91
C GLU A 88 -8.10 -1.48 -1.44
N ARG A 89 -7.66 -2.66 -1.92
CA ARG A 89 -8.56 -3.78 -2.25
C ARG A 89 -9.34 -4.28 -1.03
N MET A 90 -8.82 -4.08 0.18
CA MET A 90 -9.43 -4.60 1.40
C MET A 90 -10.74 -3.88 1.73
N SER A 91 -11.72 -4.61 2.28
CA SER A 91 -12.95 -3.97 2.76
C SER A 91 -12.66 -3.03 3.91
N VAL A 92 -13.48 -1.99 4.08
CA VAL A 92 -13.37 -1.04 5.19
C VAL A 92 -14.62 -1.16 6.07
N LEU A 93 -14.42 -1.36 7.37
CA LEU A 93 -15.46 -1.43 8.38
C LEU A 93 -15.69 -0.03 8.97
N LYS A 94 -16.91 0.48 8.89
CA LYS A 94 -17.35 1.68 9.61
C LYS A 94 -17.85 1.29 11.00
N SER A 95 -17.16 1.72 12.05
CA SER A 95 -17.50 1.44 13.46
C SER A 95 -17.68 2.76 14.22
N GLY A 96 -18.94 3.16 14.41
CA GLY A 96 -19.27 4.50 14.91
C GLY A 96 -18.68 5.59 14.00
N ASP A 97 -17.86 6.46 14.58
CA ASP A 97 -17.14 7.54 13.85
C ASP A 97 -15.81 7.08 13.24
N SER A 98 -15.38 5.85 13.51
CA SER A 98 -14.07 5.33 13.09
C SER A 98 -14.22 4.44 11.86
N TYR A 99 -13.17 4.38 11.05
CA TYR A 99 -13.09 3.45 9.93
C TYR A 99 -11.86 2.58 10.09
N VAL A 100 -12.01 1.28 9.84
CA VAL A 100 -10.96 0.28 10.05
C VAL A 100 -10.80 -0.53 8.78
N THR A 101 -9.56 -0.68 8.33
CA THR A 101 -9.24 -1.56 7.22
C THR A 101 -9.40 -2.99 7.69
N ARG A 102 -10.29 -3.74 7.05
CA ARG A 102 -10.64 -5.10 7.44
C ARG A 102 -9.62 -6.10 6.88
N SER A 103 -8.36 -5.89 7.24
CA SER A 103 -7.26 -6.78 6.90
C SER A 103 -7.42 -8.16 7.53
N ARG A 104 -6.70 -9.15 7.01
CA ARG A 104 -6.72 -10.51 7.57
C ARG A 104 -6.21 -10.51 9.01
N GLU A 105 -5.21 -9.68 9.30
CA GLU A 105 -4.65 -9.49 10.62
C GLU A 105 -5.69 -8.90 11.59
N PHE A 106 -6.47 -7.91 11.16
CA PHE A 106 -7.56 -7.34 11.97
C PHE A 106 -8.66 -8.38 12.27
N ILE A 107 -9.03 -9.20 11.27
CA ILE A 107 -10.00 -10.29 11.47
C ILE A 107 -9.45 -11.32 12.46
N ASN A 108 -8.19 -11.73 12.26
CA ASN A 108 -7.53 -12.73 13.10
C ASN A 108 -7.27 -12.26 14.52
N SER A 109 -7.17 -10.95 14.76
CA SER A 109 -7.03 -10.40 16.11
C SER A 109 -8.30 -10.55 16.94
N LYS A 110 -9.39 -11.07 16.35
CA LYS A 110 -10.71 -11.25 16.98
C LYS A 110 -11.21 -9.98 17.64
N SER A 111 -10.99 -8.83 16.99
CA SER A 111 -11.44 -7.54 17.49
C SER A 111 -12.95 -7.54 17.73
N ASN A 112 -13.39 -6.94 18.84
CA ASN A 112 -14.80 -6.80 19.18
C ASN A 112 -15.48 -5.61 18.47
N LEU A 113 -14.77 -4.89 17.60
CA LEU A 113 -15.34 -3.76 16.85
C LEU A 113 -16.45 -4.25 15.91
N LYS A 114 -17.65 -3.71 16.12
CA LYS A 114 -18.82 -3.96 15.29
C LYS A 114 -19.06 -2.79 14.35
N GLY A 115 -19.62 -3.06 13.18
CA GLY A 115 -19.83 -2.03 12.17
C GLY A 115 -20.41 -2.58 10.88
N THR A 116 -20.54 -1.69 9.90
CA THR A 116 -20.98 -2.02 8.54
C THR A 116 -19.82 -1.90 7.56
N LEU A 117 -19.80 -2.74 6.52
CA LEU A 117 -18.80 -2.63 5.47
C LEU A 117 -19.20 -1.52 4.49
N LEU A 118 -18.22 -0.70 4.10
CA LEU A 118 -18.38 0.19 2.96
C LEU A 118 -18.33 -0.62 1.67
N THR A 119 -19.21 -0.30 0.73
CA THR A 119 -19.32 -1.00 -0.56
C THR A 119 -19.30 -0.02 -1.73
N GLY A 120 -18.85 -0.50 -2.89
CA GLY A 120 -18.93 0.19 -4.18
C GLY A 120 -18.60 1.69 -4.14
N SER A 121 -19.56 2.50 -4.59
CA SER A 121 -19.42 3.95 -4.70
C SER A 121 -19.28 4.67 -3.36
N GLU A 122 -19.87 4.15 -2.27
CA GLU A 122 -19.71 4.74 -0.93
C GLU A 122 -18.24 4.69 -0.50
N LYS A 123 -17.61 3.52 -0.68
CA LYS A 123 -16.18 3.35 -0.38
C LYS A 123 -15.32 4.26 -1.24
N LEU A 124 -15.56 4.32 -2.55
CA LEU A 124 -14.78 5.16 -3.46
C LEU A 124 -14.90 6.65 -3.13
N ASN A 125 -16.12 7.15 -2.85
CA ASN A 125 -16.33 8.55 -2.48
C ASN A 125 -15.62 8.89 -1.17
N LYS A 126 -15.71 7.99 -0.18
CA LYS A 126 -15.01 8.15 1.10
C LYS A 126 -13.48 8.12 0.93
N TRP A 127 -13.00 7.27 0.04
CA TRP A 127 -11.58 7.20 -0.32
C TRP A 127 -11.12 8.53 -0.94
N LYS A 128 -11.83 9.07 -1.94
CA LYS A 128 -11.48 10.35 -2.58
C LYS A 128 -11.43 11.52 -1.58
N GLN A 129 -12.39 11.58 -0.65
CA GLN A 129 -12.36 12.56 0.44
C GLN A 129 -11.11 12.43 1.31
N SER A 130 -10.72 11.20 1.65
CA SER A 130 -9.54 10.93 2.47
C SER A 130 -8.24 11.19 1.71
N ALA A 131 -8.21 10.85 0.41
CA ALA A 131 -7.09 11.06 -0.49
C ALA A 131 -6.82 12.55 -0.74
N LEU A 132 -7.85 13.40 -0.75
CA LEU A 132 -7.69 14.85 -0.84
C LEU A 132 -6.96 15.39 0.39
N VAL A 133 -7.44 15.04 1.59
CA VAL A 133 -6.79 15.45 2.86
C VAL A 133 -5.37 14.88 2.96
N PHE A 134 -5.17 13.64 2.52
CA PHE A 134 -3.86 13.02 2.41
C PHE A 134 -2.91 13.84 1.53
N SER A 135 -3.33 14.17 0.31
CA SER A 135 -2.54 14.95 -0.64
C SER A 135 -2.15 16.33 -0.07
N GLU A 136 -3.10 17.01 0.57
CA GLU A 136 -2.86 18.30 1.23
C GLU A 136 -1.91 18.21 2.42
N GLU A 137 -1.96 17.13 3.21
CA GLU A 137 -1.08 16.96 4.37
C GLU A 137 0.33 16.53 3.92
N ILE A 138 0.47 15.57 2.99
CA ILE A 138 1.80 15.10 2.60
C ILE A 138 2.59 16.13 1.82
N SER A 139 1.95 16.96 0.99
CA SER A 139 2.61 18.06 0.26
C SER A 139 3.18 19.14 1.18
N LYS A 140 2.71 19.23 2.43
CA LYS A 140 3.27 20.10 3.47
C LYS A 140 4.42 19.45 4.24
N CYS A 141 4.52 18.12 4.20
CA CYS A 141 5.48 17.33 4.99
C CYS A 141 6.65 16.81 4.16
N PHE A 142 6.48 16.64 2.85
CA PHE A 142 7.49 16.20 1.91
C PHE A 142 7.55 17.15 0.72
N ASN A 143 8.76 17.40 0.22
CA ASN A 143 8.90 17.95 -1.12
C ASN A 143 8.32 16.95 -2.12
N VAL A 144 7.53 17.44 -3.08
CA VAL A 144 6.81 16.58 -4.03
C VAL A 144 7.73 15.66 -4.84
N ASP A 145 8.97 16.09 -5.14
CA ASP A 145 9.98 15.31 -5.85
C ASP A 145 10.60 14.16 -5.04
N LYS A 146 10.28 14.11 -3.74
CA LYS A 146 10.65 13.03 -2.81
C LYS A 146 9.51 12.03 -2.57
N ILE A 147 8.35 12.27 -3.18
CA ILE A 147 7.21 11.35 -3.15
C ILE A 147 7.24 10.53 -4.44
N ILE A 148 7.22 9.20 -4.30
CA ILE A 148 7.26 8.25 -5.40
C ILE A 148 6.01 7.38 -5.34
N LEU A 149 5.16 7.49 -6.36
CA LEU A 149 3.97 6.68 -6.51
C LEU A 149 4.27 5.44 -7.34
N HIS A 150 4.16 4.28 -6.70
CA HIS A 150 4.22 2.98 -7.35
C HIS A 150 2.83 2.59 -7.87
N LYS A 151 2.67 2.67 -9.19
CA LYS A 151 1.42 2.33 -9.90
C LYS A 151 1.35 0.84 -10.16
N ALA A 152 1.23 0.06 -9.09
CA ALA A 152 1.09 -1.39 -9.14
C ALA A 152 -0.31 -1.79 -9.63
N LEU A 153 -0.39 -2.61 -10.68
CA LEU A 153 -1.62 -3.17 -11.25
C LEU A 153 -1.63 -4.69 -11.14
N TRP A 154 -2.80 -5.29 -11.02
CA TRP A 154 -2.97 -6.74 -11.02
C TRP A 154 -2.69 -7.28 -12.43
N LYS A 155 -1.92 -8.36 -12.52
CA LYS A 155 -1.61 -9.05 -13.79
C LYS A 155 -2.70 -10.05 -14.12
N GLU A 156 -3.12 -10.06 -15.38
CA GLU A 156 -4.07 -11.04 -15.91
C GLU A 156 -3.43 -12.41 -16.13
N GLN A 157 -2.10 -12.43 -16.25
CA GLN A 157 -1.31 -13.62 -16.52
C GLN A 157 -0.25 -13.86 -15.45
N TYR A 158 0.08 -15.13 -15.24
CA TYR A 158 1.13 -15.58 -14.34
C TYR A 158 2.02 -16.63 -15.00
N ILE A 159 3.27 -16.67 -14.56
CA ILE A 159 4.23 -17.72 -14.91
C ILE A 159 4.11 -18.85 -13.89
N THR A 160 3.95 -20.08 -14.37
CA THR A 160 3.92 -21.30 -13.54
C THR A 160 5.32 -21.67 -13.08
N LYS A 161 5.41 -22.59 -12.11
CA LYS A 161 6.72 -23.14 -11.68
C LYS A 161 7.48 -23.86 -12.79
N ASP A 162 6.77 -24.36 -13.81
CA ASP A 162 7.34 -25.05 -14.96
C ASP A 162 7.71 -24.08 -16.11
N GLY A 163 7.45 -22.78 -15.95
CA GLY A 163 7.77 -21.73 -16.93
C GLY A 163 6.67 -21.41 -17.94
N ASP A 164 5.51 -22.06 -17.85
CA ASP A 164 4.37 -21.78 -18.72
C ASP A 164 3.67 -20.48 -18.33
N ILE A 165 3.13 -19.76 -19.31
CA ILE A 165 2.26 -18.60 -19.07
C ILE A 165 0.80 -19.06 -19.04
N LYS A 166 0.09 -18.72 -17.96
CA LYS A 166 -1.34 -18.98 -17.78
C LYS A 166 -2.10 -17.71 -17.45
N THR A 167 -3.39 -17.68 -17.77
CA THR A 167 -4.29 -16.58 -17.44
C THR A 167 -5.08 -16.91 -16.18
N PHE A 168 -5.30 -15.92 -15.32
CA PHE A 168 -6.21 -16.07 -14.18
C PHE A 168 -7.66 -16.21 -14.65
N GLU A 169 -8.44 -17.06 -13.98
CA GLU A 169 -9.90 -17.17 -14.21
C GLU A 169 -10.69 -16.06 -13.47
N ASP A 170 -10.01 -15.24 -12.65
CA ASP A 170 -10.61 -14.17 -11.86
C ASP A 170 -11.02 -12.99 -12.75
N LYS A 171 -12.33 -12.89 -13.02
CA LYS A 171 -12.93 -11.82 -13.82
C LYS A 171 -12.91 -10.45 -13.12
N THR A 172 -12.61 -10.40 -11.82
CA THR A 172 -12.57 -9.15 -11.06
C THR A 172 -11.26 -8.39 -11.23
N ILE A 173 -10.23 -8.98 -11.88
CA ILE A 173 -8.92 -8.32 -12.10
C ILE A 173 -9.09 -6.98 -12.82
N ALA A 174 -9.91 -6.94 -13.88
CA ALA A 174 -10.17 -5.73 -14.64
C ALA A 174 -10.83 -4.65 -13.78
N GLU A 175 -11.82 -5.02 -12.95
CA GLU A 175 -12.51 -4.11 -12.04
C GLU A 175 -11.57 -3.52 -10.97
N HIS A 176 -10.66 -4.35 -10.43
CA HIS A 176 -9.64 -3.89 -9.48
C HIS A 176 -8.65 -2.92 -10.15
N ASN A 177 -8.23 -3.20 -11.38
CA ASN A 177 -7.34 -2.33 -12.13
C ASN A 177 -8.00 -1.00 -12.50
N GLU A 178 -9.28 -1.01 -12.88
CA GLU A 178 -10.05 0.22 -13.13
C GLU A 178 -10.10 1.10 -11.86
N LEU A 179 -10.35 0.49 -10.70
CA LEU A 179 -10.37 1.20 -9.43
C LEU A 179 -8.98 1.74 -9.03
N LEU A 180 -7.92 0.95 -9.21
CA LEU A 180 -6.54 1.38 -8.97
C LEU A 180 -6.15 2.56 -9.87
N MET A 181 -6.53 2.52 -11.15
CA MET A 181 -6.31 3.64 -12.08
C MET A 181 -7.03 4.90 -11.62
N GLN A 182 -8.26 4.79 -11.10
CA GLN A 182 -8.94 5.94 -10.50
C GLN A 182 -8.19 6.50 -9.27
N TYR A 183 -7.60 5.64 -8.44
CA TYR A 183 -6.79 6.08 -7.30
C TYR A 183 -5.51 6.80 -7.74
N TYR A 184 -4.79 6.21 -8.70
CA TYR A 184 -3.55 6.81 -9.21
C TYR A 184 -3.81 8.15 -9.89
N SER A 185 -4.80 8.24 -10.78
CA SER A 185 -5.17 9.50 -11.44
C SER A 185 -5.56 10.58 -10.42
N PHE A 186 -6.36 10.23 -9.41
CA PHE A 186 -6.76 11.19 -8.38
C PHE A 186 -5.55 11.74 -7.60
N ILE A 187 -4.57 10.88 -7.30
CA ILE A 187 -3.36 11.29 -6.59
C ILE A 187 -2.46 12.15 -7.47
N GLU A 188 -2.25 11.78 -8.73
CA GLU A 188 -1.45 12.58 -9.67
C GLU A 188 -2.08 13.97 -9.93
N GLU A 189 -3.41 14.07 -9.96
CA GLU A 189 -4.14 15.35 -10.08
C GLU A 189 -3.94 16.27 -8.87
N ASN A 190 -3.88 15.72 -7.65
CA ASN A 190 -3.80 16.46 -6.40
C ASN A 190 -2.37 16.62 -5.85
N LEU A 191 -1.40 15.87 -6.36
CA LEU A 191 0.02 15.94 -6.02
C LEU A 191 0.87 16.09 -7.28
N LYS A 192 0.81 17.29 -7.87
CA LYS A 192 1.56 17.59 -9.09
C LYS A 192 3.07 17.58 -8.82
N GLY A 193 3.82 16.89 -9.68
CA GLY A 193 5.29 16.83 -9.62
C GLY A 193 5.85 15.67 -8.80
N ILE A 194 5.00 14.76 -8.30
CA ILE A 194 5.49 13.47 -7.76
C ILE A 194 6.14 12.64 -8.85
N LYS A 195 7.07 11.78 -8.45
CA LYS A 195 7.68 10.79 -9.33
C LYS A 195 6.81 9.54 -9.36
N THR A 196 6.84 8.79 -10.46
CA THR A 196 6.05 7.57 -10.60
C THR A 196 6.91 6.41 -11.07
N ILE A 197 6.55 5.19 -10.65
CA ILE A 197 7.08 3.93 -11.18
C ILE A 197 5.87 3.11 -11.63
N GLN A 198 5.82 2.75 -12.92
CA GLN A 198 4.80 1.88 -13.49
C GLN A 198 5.48 0.85 -14.41
N LEU A 199 5.14 -0.42 -14.22
CA LEU A 199 5.77 -1.55 -14.90
C LEU A 199 4.69 -2.47 -15.47
N ASP A 200 4.51 -2.44 -16.79
CA ASP A 200 3.39 -3.13 -17.44
C ASP A 200 3.79 -4.52 -17.98
N ASP A 201 5.00 -4.67 -18.54
CA ASP A 201 5.47 -5.87 -19.27
C ASP A 201 5.98 -7.03 -18.38
N PHE A 202 5.21 -7.41 -17.36
CA PHE A 202 5.57 -8.48 -16.42
C PHE A 202 4.35 -9.31 -16.01
N HIS A 203 4.60 -10.52 -15.52
CA HIS A 203 3.56 -11.43 -15.03
C HIS A 203 3.54 -11.53 -13.50
N ALA A 204 2.43 -12.07 -12.98
CA ALA A 204 2.43 -12.65 -11.65
C ALA A 204 3.25 -13.96 -11.63
N SER A 205 3.59 -14.47 -10.46
CA SER A 205 4.39 -15.69 -10.33
C SER A 205 3.78 -16.70 -9.36
N GLU A 206 3.67 -17.96 -9.81
CA GLU A 206 3.27 -19.09 -8.96
C GLU A 206 4.36 -19.47 -7.95
N ALA A 207 5.62 -19.13 -8.24
CA ALA A 207 6.75 -19.32 -7.35
C ALA A 207 6.90 -18.22 -6.29
N HIS A 208 6.02 -17.21 -6.30
CA HIS A 208 6.12 -16.08 -5.38
C HIS A 208 6.00 -16.51 -3.91
N ILE A 209 6.81 -15.89 -3.05
CA ILE A 209 6.93 -16.20 -1.62
C ILE A 209 5.62 -16.10 -0.83
N TRP A 210 4.65 -15.32 -1.33
CA TRP A 210 3.34 -15.12 -0.71
C TRP A 210 2.22 -15.90 -1.40
N SER A 211 2.58 -16.97 -2.12
CA SER A 211 1.70 -17.75 -3.02
C SER A 211 1.19 -16.94 -4.21
N LEU A 212 0.54 -17.62 -5.16
CA LEU A 212 0.04 -17.01 -6.38
C LEU A 212 -1.10 -16.01 -6.08
N ALA A 213 -0.93 -14.78 -6.54
CA ALA A 213 -2.00 -13.78 -6.63
C ALA A 213 -1.71 -12.81 -7.79
N PRO A 214 -2.73 -12.14 -8.37
CA PRO A 214 -2.53 -11.23 -9.51
C PRO A 214 -1.56 -10.06 -9.25
N TYR A 215 -1.33 -9.70 -7.98
CA TYR A 215 -0.42 -8.63 -7.56
C TYR A 215 0.90 -9.15 -6.94
N HIS A 216 1.19 -10.43 -7.10
CA HIS A 216 2.43 -11.08 -6.66
C HIS A 216 3.29 -11.38 -7.88
N TYR A 217 4.22 -10.46 -8.18
CA TYR A 217 4.94 -10.45 -9.45
C TYR A 217 6.10 -11.44 -9.50
N GLN A 218 6.55 -11.75 -10.70
CA GLN A 218 7.85 -12.39 -10.93
C GLN A 218 9.01 -11.50 -10.45
N ASP A 219 10.18 -12.11 -10.20
CA ASP A 219 11.32 -11.41 -9.60
C ASP A 219 11.87 -10.29 -10.48
N GLU A 220 11.81 -10.43 -11.81
CA GLU A 220 12.25 -9.42 -12.78
C GLU A 220 11.50 -8.10 -12.62
N TYR A 221 10.23 -8.14 -12.19
CA TYR A 221 9.46 -6.93 -11.88
C TYR A 221 10.14 -6.14 -10.75
N TYR A 222 10.52 -6.83 -9.68
CA TYR A 222 11.11 -6.20 -8.50
C TYR A 222 12.54 -5.72 -8.75
N ILE A 223 13.29 -6.44 -9.59
CA ILE A 223 14.61 -6.00 -10.08
C ILE A 223 14.48 -4.70 -10.87
N GLU A 224 13.52 -4.64 -11.81
CA GLU A 224 13.31 -3.44 -12.62
C GLU A 224 12.78 -2.27 -11.80
N PHE A 225 11.85 -2.53 -10.87
CA PHE A 225 11.38 -1.53 -9.90
C PHE A 225 12.55 -0.90 -9.15
N MET A 226 13.47 -1.73 -8.63
CA MET A 226 14.61 -1.24 -7.87
C MET A 226 15.58 -0.41 -8.73
N LYS A 227 15.80 -0.78 -10.00
CA LYS A 227 16.58 0.04 -10.94
C LYS A 227 15.95 1.42 -11.14
N GLN A 228 14.63 1.49 -11.37
CA GLN A 228 13.93 2.76 -11.52
C GLN A 228 13.98 3.60 -10.23
N LEU A 229 13.79 2.97 -9.07
CA LEU A 229 13.91 3.65 -7.77
C LEU A 229 15.31 4.25 -7.59
N LYS A 230 16.38 3.50 -7.90
CA LYS A 230 17.76 4.00 -7.87
C LYS A 230 17.96 5.18 -8.82
N SER A 231 17.41 5.13 -10.03
CA SER A 231 17.48 6.25 -10.99
C SER A 231 16.78 7.51 -10.47
N LEU A 232 15.57 7.37 -9.94
CA LEU A 232 14.75 8.48 -9.44
C LEU A 232 15.32 9.16 -8.19
N THR A 233 16.18 8.46 -7.45
CA THR A 233 16.75 8.92 -6.18
C THR A 233 18.22 9.37 -6.30
N LYS A 234 18.92 9.03 -7.39
CA LYS A 234 20.30 9.46 -7.70
C LYS A 234 20.42 10.90 -8.18
N ASN A 235 19.36 11.46 -8.76
CA ASN A 235 19.37 12.79 -9.38
C ASN A 235 19.06 13.95 -8.41
N ASN A 236 19.22 13.74 -7.10
CA ASN A 236 18.95 14.73 -6.06
C ASN A 236 20.13 14.85 -5.08
#